data_AF-A0A5S9MIG1-F1
#
_entry.id   AF-A0A5S9MIG1-F1
#
_cell.length_a   1.000
_cell.length_b   1.000
_cell.length_c   1.000
_cell.angle_alpha   90.00
_cell.angle_beta   90.00
_cell.angle_gamma   90.00
#
_symmetry.space_group_name_H-M   'P 1'
#
loop_
_entity.id
_entity.type
_entity.pdbx_description
1 polymer ?
#
loop_
_entity_poly.entity_id
_entity_poly.type
_entity_poly.pdbx_seq_one_letter_code
_entity_poly.pdbx_strand_id
1 'polypeptide(L)'
;MKRIILACAAGMSTSIVVSKMKAAAEAKGLDYYIYAIPEGAIADELEEHGEDVQAILLGPQVSFMKKAAEKKRRHPIKYLSMSSM
;
A
#
# COMPACT_ATOMS: atom_id res chain seq x y z
N MET A 1 -7.57 -6.84 -10.56
CA MET A 1 -6.20 -7.40 -10.37
C MET A 1 -5.77 -7.05 -8.96
N LYS A 2 -5.24 -7.97 -8.16
CA LYS A 2 -4.99 -7.68 -6.73
C LYS A 2 -3.89 -6.63 -6.55
N ARG A 3 -4.11 -5.64 -5.68
CA ARG A 3 -3.20 -4.50 -5.48
C ARG A 3 -2.61 -4.45 -4.08
N ILE A 4 -1.34 -4.06 -4.00
CA ILE A 4 -0.66 -3.69 -2.75
C ILE A 4 -0.04 -2.31 -2.94
N ILE A 5 -0.42 -1.40 -2.06
CA ILE A 5 0.00 0.00 -2.13
C ILE A 5 1.02 0.29 -1.03
N LEU A 6 2.10 0.97 -1.38
CA LEU A 6 2.97 1.64 -0.41
C LEU A 6 2.63 3.13 -0.39
N ALA A 7 2.06 3.59 0.72
CA ALA A 7 1.83 5.00 0.96
C ALA A 7 2.95 5.55 1.85
N CYS A 8 3.89 6.25 1.23
CA CYS A 8 5.03 6.88 1.88
C CYS A 8 5.46 8.08 1.03
N ALA A 9 5.97 9.14 1.67
CA ALA A 9 6.52 10.31 0.99
C ALA A 9 7.39 9.86 -0.20
N ALA A 10 6.96 10.19 -1.42
CA ALA A 10 7.54 9.66 -2.64
C ALA A 10 9.05 9.99 -2.71
N GLY A 11 9.90 8.97 -2.57
CA GLY A 11 11.36 9.11 -2.51
C GLY A 11 12.08 7.84 -2.96
N MET A 12 13.40 7.95 -3.21
CA MET A 12 14.23 6.87 -3.78
C MET A 12 14.17 5.55 -2.99
N SER A 13 14.03 5.60 -1.67
CA SER A 13 13.93 4.41 -0.81
C SER A 13 12.68 3.58 -1.10
N THR A 14 11.58 4.22 -1.52
CA THR A 14 10.31 3.55 -1.77
C THR A 14 10.35 2.70 -3.05
N SER A 15 11.04 3.19 -4.09
CA SER A 15 11.22 2.45 -5.34
C SER A 15 11.97 1.13 -5.14
N ILE A 16 12.98 1.11 -4.26
CA ILE A 16 13.74 -0.11 -3.93
C ILE A 16 12.84 -1.13 -3.23
N VAL A 17 12.00 -0.69 -2.29
CA VAL A 17 11.08 -1.59 -1.57
C VAL A 17 10.05 -2.18 -2.52
N VAL A 18 9.44 -1.36 -3.38
CA VAL A 18 8.48 -1.83 -4.39
C VAL A 18 9.10 -2.88 -5.30
N SER A 19 10.32 -2.66 -5.80
CA SER A 19 11.02 -3.63 -6.65
C SER A 19 11.29 -4.96 -5.94
N LYS A 20 11.76 -4.91 -4.68
CA LYS A 20 11.97 -6.13 -3.87
C LYS A 20 10.67 -6.88 -3.61
N MET A 21 9.58 -6.16 -3.36
CA MET A 21 8.26 -6.78 -3.15
C MET A 21 7.72 -7.42 -4.41
N LYS A 22 7.88 -6.79 -5.58
CA LYS A 22 7.53 -7.39 -6.88
C LYS A 22 8.28 -8.70 -7.10
N ALA A 23 9.61 -8.69 -6.92
CA ALA A 23 10.42 -9.89 -7.04
C ALA A 23 10.00 -11.00 -6.05
N ALA A 24 9.67 -10.64 -4.81
CA ALA A 24 9.19 -11.61 -3.82
C ALA A 24 7.79 -12.17 -4.13
N ALA A 25 6.90 -11.38 -4.74
CA ALA A 25 5.59 -11.83 -5.19
C ALA A 25 5.73 -12.79 -6.37
N GLU A 26 6.56 -12.43 -7.36
CA GLU A 26 6.85 -13.26 -8.53
C GLU A 26 7.50 -14.59 -8.14
N ALA A 27 8.47 -14.57 -7.23
CA ALA A 27 9.11 -15.79 -6.70
C ALA A 27 8.12 -16.73 -5.97
N LYS A 28 6.97 -16.21 -5.53
CA LYS A 28 5.90 -16.99 -4.89
C LYS A 28 4.77 -17.35 -5.86
N GLY A 29 4.88 -16.99 -7.14
CA GLY A 29 3.83 -17.18 -8.15
C GLY A 29 2.58 -16.35 -7.86
N LEU A 30 2.72 -15.22 -7.16
CA LEU A 30 1.62 -14.36 -6.77
C LEU A 30 1.48 -13.17 -7.71
N ASP A 31 0.33 -13.07 -8.37
CA ASP A 31 0.00 -11.94 -9.25
C ASP A 31 -0.55 -10.75 -8.44
N TYR A 32 0.32 -9.79 -8.14
CA TYR A 32 -0.02 -8.55 -7.45
C TYR A 32 0.53 -7.35 -8.22
N TYR A 33 -0.32 -6.34 -8.38
CA TYR A 33 0.12 -5.01 -8.80
C TYR A 33 0.62 -4.24 -7.56
N ILE A 34 1.95 -4.08 -7.47
CA ILE A 34 2.61 -3.44 -6.33
C ILE A 34 3.20 -2.10 -6.77
N TYR A 35 2.82 -1.02 -6.10
CA TYR A 35 3.23 0.33 -6.47
C TYR A 35 3.18 1.26 -5.25
N ALA A 36 3.79 2.43 -5.40
CA ALA A 36 3.85 3.44 -4.37
C ALA A 36 3.08 4.69 -4.79
N ILE A 37 2.42 5.32 -3.83
CA ILE A 37 1.69 6.58 -4.00
C ILE A 37 2.02 7.52 -2.84
N PRO A 38 1.86 8.85 -3.01
CA PRO A 38 1.87 9.79 -1.89
C PRO A 38 0.74 9.47 -0.91
N GLU A 39 0.94 9.73 0.39
CA GLU A 39 -0.07 9.46 1.42
C GLU A 39 -1.39 10.22 1.20
N GLY A 40 -1.32 11.40 0.58
CA GLY A 40 -2.51 12.18 0.22
C GLY A 40 -3.39 11.51 -0.84
N ALA A 41 -2.84 10.64 -1.67
CA ALA A 41 -3.55 9.97 -2.77
C ALA A 41 -4.25 8.67 -2.33
N ILE A 42 -4.11 8.24 -1.07
CA ILE A 42 -4.75 7.01 -0.57
C ILE A 42 -6.27 7.06 -0.74
N ALA A 43 -6.89 8.22 -0.53
CA ALA A 43 -8.34 8.36 -0.58
C ALA A 43 -8.86 8.14 -2.02
N ASP A 44 -8.25 8.80 -3.00
CA ASP A 44 -8.59 8.67 -4.42
C ASP A 44 -8.35 7.24 -4.92
N GLU A 45 -7.22 6.63 -4.55
CA GLU A 45 -6.90 5.25 -4.91
C GLU A 45 -7.89 4.24 -4.32
N LEU A 46 -8.36 4.46 -3.09
CA LEU A 46 -9.38 3.62 -2.47
C LEU A 46 -10.77 3.84 -3.09
N GLU A 47 -11.05 5.01 -3.64
CA GLU A 47 -12.30 5.29 -4.34
C GLU A 47 -12.33 4.62 -5.72
N GLU A 48 -11.22 4.68 -6.46
CA GLU A 48 -11.12 4.11 -7.81
C GLU A 48 -10.90 2.59 -7.81
N HIS A 49 -10.11 2.09 -6.87
CA HIS A 49 -9.58 0.73 -6.90
C HIS A 49 -9.75 -0.06 -5.58
N GLY A 50 -10.54 0.47 -4.63
CA GLY A 50 -10.65 -0.10 -3.28
C GLY A 50 -11.08 -1.57 -3.19
N GLU A 51 -11.79 -2.11 -4.18
CA GLU A 51 -12.17 -3.53 -4.25
C GLU A 51 -11.00 -4.46 -4.64
N ASP A 52 -10.05 -3.94 -5.41
CA ASP A 52 -8.84 -4.66 -5.83
C ASP A 52 -7.70 -4.56 -4.81
N VAL A 53 -7.72 -3.51 -3.97
CA VAL A 53 -6.68 -3.27 -2.95
C VAL A 53 -6.82 -4.26 -1.81
N GLN A 54 -5.75 -5.02 -1.58
CA GLN A 54 -5.68 -6.04 -0.53
C GLN A 54 -4.90 -5.56 0.71
N ALA A 55 -3.91 -4.70 0.49
CA ALA A 55 -3.07 -4.17 1.56
C ALA A 55 -2.56 -2.77 1.23
N ILE A 56 -2.46 -1.93 2.27
CA ILE A 56 -1.80 -0.63 2.23
C ILE A 56 -0.69 -0.66 3.29
N LEU A 57 0.54 -0.51 2.85
CA LEU A 57 1.70 -0.33 3.71
C LEU A 57 1.86 1.17 3.96
N LEU A 58 1.72 1.58 5.21
CA LEU A 58 1.90 2.95 5.65
C LEU A 58 3.30 3.11 6.23
N GLY A 59 4.01 4.14 5.77
CA GLY A 59 5.25 4.57 6.43
C GLY A 59 5.00 4.94 7.90
N PRO A 60 6.02 4.87 8.77
CA PRO A 60 5.87 5.18 10.21
C PRO A 60 5.32 6.60 10.44
N GLN A 61 5.73 7.55 9.59
CA GLN A 61 5.32 8.95 9.63
C GLN A 61 3.82 9.16 9.33
N VAL A 62 3.18 8.24 8.60
CA VAL A 62 1.79 8.37 8.11
C VAL A 62 0.85 7.33 8.71
N SER A 63 1.30 6.62 9.74
CA SER A 63 0.54 5.59 10.46
C SER A 63 -0.79 6.10 11.05
N PHE A 64 -0.87 7.39 11.40
CA PHE A 64 -2.09 8.03 11.88
C PHE A 64 -3.22 8.05 10.84
N MET A 65 -2.89 8.02 9.54
CA MET A 65 -3.88 8.01 8.45
C MET A 65 -4.66 6.69 8.37
N LYS A 66 -4.19 5.64 9.05
CA LYS A 66 -4.89 4.34 9.13
C LYS A 66 -6.34 4.50 9.57
N LYS A 67 -6.62 5.25 10.64
CA LYS A 67 -7.99 5.42 11.16
C LYS A 67 -8.90 6.14 10.17
N ALA A 68 -8.37 7.11 9.44
CA ALA A 68 -9.12 7.85 8.43
C ALA A 68 -9.45 6.96 7.21
N ALA A 69 -8.46 6.18 6.77
CA ALA A 69 -8.64 5.22 5.69
C ALA A 69 -9.60 4.09 6.08
N GLU A 70 -9.54 3.57 7.32
CA GLU A 70 -10.43 2.54 7.85
C GLU A 70 -11.92 2.91 7.78
N LYS A 71 -12.25 4.19 8.00
CA LYS A 71 -13.64 4.69 8.04
C LYS A 71 -14.33 4.72 6.67
N LYS A 72 -13.57 4.74 5.56
CA LYS A 72 -14.10 4.87 4.19
C LYS A 72 -14.31 3.53 3.47
N ARG A 73 -14.25 2.38 4.16
CA ARG A 73 -14.01 1.07 3.51
C ARG A 73 -15.27 0.23 3.29
N ARG A 74 -15.26 -0.51 2.18
CA ARG A 74 -16.25 -1.54 1.80
C ARG A 74 -15.74 -3.01 1.94
N HIS A 75 -14.43 -3.25 2.04
CA HIS A 75 -13.82 -4.59 2.12
C HIS A 75 -12.76 -4.68 3.26
N PRO A 76 -12.15 -5.82 3.64
CA PRO A 76 -10.99 -5.84 4.56
C PRO A 76 -9.64 -5.62 3.85
N ILE A 77 -8.98 -4.48 4.09
CA ILE A 77 -7.62 -4.13 3.65
C ILE A 77 -6.76 -4.17 4.88
N LYS A 78 -5.61 -4.82 4.75
CA LYS A 78 -4.60 -4.85 5.80
C LYS A 78 -3.77 -3.58 5.76
N TYR A 79 -3.77 -2.83 6.86
CA TYR A 79 -2.86 -1.72 7.08
C TYR A 79 -1.67 -2.19 7.90
N LEU A 80 -0.46 -2.03 7.37
CA LEU A 80 0.78 -2.38 8.06
C LEU A 80 1.66 -1.13 8.23
N SER A 81 2.18 -0.92 9.43
CA SER A 81 3.13 0.16 9.72
C SER A 81 4.56 -0.32 9.47
N MET A 82 5.34 0.43 8.69
CA MET A 82 6.74 0.08 8.37
C MET A 82 7.76 0.51 9.44
N SER A 83 7.33 0.71 10.69
CA SER A 83 8.17 1.25 11.78
C SER A 83 9.28 0.31 12.29
N SER A 84 9.36 -0.92 11.79
CA SER A 84 10.12 -2.01 12.43
C SER A 84 10.69 -3.04 11.45
N MET A 85 10.98 -2.63 10.20
CA MET A 85 11.76 -3.45 9.27
C MET A 85 13.20 -2.97 9.18
#